data_AF-A0A952WW39-F1
#
_entry.id   AF-A0A952WW39-F1
#
_cell.length_a   1.000
_cell.length_b   1.000
_cell.length_c   1.000
_cell.angle_alpha   90.00
_cell.angle_beta   90.00
_cell.angle_gamma   90.00
#
_symmetry.space_group_name_H-M   'P 1'
#
loop_
_entity.id
_entity.type
_entity.pdbx_description
1 polymer ?
#
loop_
_entity_poly.entity_id
_entity_poly.type
_entity_poly.pdbx_seq_one_letter_code
_entity_poly.pdbx_strand_id
1 'polypeptide(L)'
;MIPRRTLPALLVMWSLCAPVGAQILPPTPPPAAPSKPYEPPPPPPPAPTPPPRPEPGPTDQDRAVPSLIERDSAGRIRPLTVAPEDALLARIELNDDERAKLAAWRERRMAEAQRLVIQRLDVVLAARGMLADSSQVTDPSGMARVKEISTALVLPRALESMSREGVLSPVLRSRMEQTIREYEQAVMQQDTADVGENVSRIIQIVARRSFESATREPFAALDALVVKAAKDIETLGGSLGLDGDAARAFAALRRELAAPAAGDEAQLAARRVALVRPFFFDSLSLDQQRALLRAAVPD
;
A
#
# COMPACT_ATOMS: atom_id res chain seq x y z
N MET A 1 -10.53 47.15 -18.73
CA MET A 1 -9.86 47.31 -17.42
C MET A 1 -10.70 46.62 -16.37
N ILE A 2 -10.28 45.43 -15.91
CA ILE A 2 -11.00 44.63 -14.92
C ILE A 2 -10.13 44.60 -13.65
N PRO A 3 -10.67 44.91 -12.45
CA PRO A 3 -9.86 45.07 -11.26
C PRO A 3 -9.35 43.71 -10.74
N ARG A 4 -8.03 43.63 -10.53
CA ARG A 4 -7.36 42.55 -9.80
C ARG A 4 -7.85 42.55 -8.35
N ARG A 5 -8.63 41.54 -7.96
CA ARG A 5 -8.93 41.26 -6.54
C ARG A 5 -7.82 40.37 -5.98
N THR A 6 -7.07 40.93 -5.06
CA THR A 6 -6.15 40.25 -4.14
C THR A 6 -6.96 39.38 -3.17
N LEU A 7 -6.79 38.05 -3.26
CA LEU A 7 -7.34 37.10 -2.29
C LEU A 7 -6.39 36.95 -1.09
N PRO A 8 -6.89 36.93 0.15
CA PRO A 8 -6.08 36.70 1.33
C PRO A 8 -5.74 35.22 1.49
N ALA A 9 -4.46 34.94 1.76
CA ALA A 9 -3.98 33.61 2.16
C ALA A 9 -4.58 33.24 3.53
N LEU A 10 -5.58 32.35 3.53
CA LEU A 10 -6.20 31.87 4.76
C LEU A 10 -5.53 30.55 5.19
N LEU A 11 -4.60 30.70 6.13
CA LEU A 11 -3.87 29.63 6.80
C LEU A 11 -4.83 28.95 7.80
N VAL A 12 -5.33 27.75 7.49
CA VAL A 12 -6.20 26.99 8.41
C VAL A 12 -5.32 26.26 9.43
N MET A 13 -5.05 26.92 10.56
CA MET A 13 -4.53 26.29 11.77
C MET A 13 -5.63 25.41 12.40
N TRP A 14 -5.46 24.09 12.33
CA TRP A 14 -6.26 23.14 13.12
C TRP A 14 -5.82 23.23 14.58
N SER A 15 -6.58 23.97 15.38
CA SER A 15 -6.37 24.11 16.82
C SER A 15 -6.97 22.89 17.56
N LEU A 16 -6.09 22.01 18.05
CA LEU A 16 -6.41 20.91 18.97
C LEU A 16 -6.64 21.48 20.38
N CYS A 17 -7.83 22.01 20.66
CA CYS A 17 -8.24 22.28 22.04
C CYS A 17 -8.64 20.96 22.72
N ALA A 18 -7.70 20.32 23.41
CA ALA A 18 -8.02 19.27 24.36
C ALA A 18 -8.66 19.89 25.62
N PRO A 19 -9.74 19.32 26.19
CA PRO A 19 -10.25 19.76 27.47
C PRO A 19 -9.20 19.48 28.55
N VAL A 20 -8.75 20.53 29.24
CA VAL A 20 -7.94 20.45 30.45
C VAL A 20 -8.79 19.81 31.54
N GLY A 21 -8.67 18.49 31.68
CA GLY A 21 -9.23 17.77 32.82
C GLY A 21 -8.57 18.25 34.10
N ALA A 22 -9.37 18.64 35.09
CA ALA A 22 -8.91 18.97 36.43
C ALA A 22 -8.09 17.81 36.99
N GLN A 23 -6.78 18.03 37.10
CA GLN A 23 -5.83 17.04 37.58
C GLN A 23 -5.98 16.95 39.12
N ILE A 24 -6.63 15.89 39.59
CA ILE A 24 -6.64 15.53 41.01
C ILE A 24 -5.19 15.23 41.38
N LEU A 25 -4.56 16.14 42.12
CA LEU A 25 -3.20 15.97 42.61
C LEU A 25 -3.19 14.78 43.58
N PRO A 26 -2.39 13.74 43.34
CA PRO A 26 -2.23 12.67 44.32
C PRO A 26 -1.63 13.23 45.62
N PRO A 27 -1.97 12.65 46.79
CA PRO A 27 -1.42 13.06 48.08
C PRO A 27 0.11 13.01 48.03
N THR A 28 0.74 14.05 48.58
CA THR A 28 2.19 14.22 48.60
C THR A 28 2.84 13.00 49.24
N PRO A 29 3.77 12.32 48.55
CA PRO A 29 4.44 11.15 49.11
C PRO A 29 5.25 11.55 50.36
N PRO A 30 5.35 10.66 51.37
CA PRO A 30 6.16 10.92 52.56
C PRO A 30 7.63 11.18 52.18
N PRO A 31 8.35 11.99 52.98
CA PRO A 31 9.74 12.34 52.70
C PRO A 31 10.60 11.08 52.56
N ALA A 32 11.31 10.98 51.42
CA ALA A 32 12.16 9.84 51.13
C ALA A 32 13.28 9.73 52.17
N ALA A 33 13.53 8.49 52.62
CA ALA A 33 14.69 8.19 53.44
C ALA A 33 15.98 8.62 52.71
N PRO A 34 17.04 9.03 53.44
CA PRO A 34 18.30 9.47 52.85
C PRO A 34 18.83 8.40 51.91
N SER A 35 18.92 8.72 50.63
CA SER A 35 19.49 7.84 49.62
C SER A 35 20.97 7.60 49.93
N LYS A 36 21.41 6.35 49.75
CA LYS A 36 22.84 6.01 49.83
C LYS A 36 23.63 6.91 48.86
N PRO A 37 24.89 7.24 49.15
CA PRO A 37 25.75 7.99 48.25
C PRO A 37 25.69 7.39 46.84
N TYR A 38 25.33 8.21 45.85
CA TYR A 38 25.24 7.79 44.46
C TYR A 38 26.64 7.47 43.96
N GLU A 39 26.92 6.19 43.74
CA GLU A 39 28.04 5.78 42.90
C GLU A 39 27.59 5.88 41.43
N PRO A 40 28.24 6.72 40.61
CA PRO A 40 27.92 6.78 39.19
C PRO A 40 28.22 5.41 38.57
N PRO A 41 27.30 4.84 37.78
CA PRO A 41 27.58 3.63 37.04
C PRO A 41 28.80 3.86 36.14
N PRO A 42 29.66 2.85 35.94
CA PRO A 42 30.78 2.96 35.04
C PRO A 42 30.30 3.42 33.65
N PRO A 43 31.08 4.25 32.95
CA PRO A 43 30.71 4.73 31.63
C PRO A 43 30.44 3.52 30.72
N PRO A 44 29.34 3.54 29.95
CA PRO A 44 29.05 2.45 29.02
C PRO A 44 30.24 2.27 28.07
N PRO A 45 30.58 1.03 27.69
CA PRO A 45 31.63 0.79 26.71
C PRO A 45 31.32 1.57 25.43
N PRO A 46 32.36 2.11 24.74
CA PRO A 46 32.16 2.83 23.50
C PRO A 46 31.39 1.96 22.52
N ALA A 47 30.32 2.51 21.95
CA ALA A 47 29.53 1.80 20.96
C ALA A 47 30.46 1.34 19.81
N PRO A 48 30.33 0.09 19.32
CA PRO A 48 31.12 -0.38 18.20
C PRO A 48 30.96 0.60 17.04
N THR A 49 32.07 1.00 16.45
CA THR A 49 32.07 1.90 15.29
C THR A 49 31.22 1.25 14.21
N PRO A 50 30.15 1.91 13.70
CA PRO A 50 29.35 1.34 12.64
C PRO A 50 30.24 1.06 11.43
N PRO A 51 29.99 -0.04 10.69
CA PRO A 51 30.77 -0.35 9.50
C PRO A 51 30.77 0.88 8.56
N PRO A 52 31.91 1.19 7.92
CA PRO A 52 32.01 2.33 7.02
C PRO A 52 30.91 2.23 5.96
N ARG A 53 30.10 3.29 5.86
CA ARG A 53 29.06 3.39 4.84
C ARG A 53 29.78 3.39 3.48
N PRO A 54 29.37 2.56 2.50
CA PRO A 54 29.96 2.57 1.17
C PRO A 54 29.94 4.00 0.61
N GLU A 55 31.10 4.51 0.19
CA GLU A 55 31.15 5.82 -0.47
C GLU A 55 30.35 5.74 -1.78
N PRO A 56 29.53 6.75 -2.10
CA PRO A 56 28.80 6.78 -3.37
C PRO A 56 29.79 6.70 -4.53
N GLY A 57 29.66 5.69 -5.38
CA GLY A 57 30.43 5.60 -6.60
C GLY A 57 30.19 6.85 -7.47
N PRO A 58 31.19 7.34 -8.22
CA PRO A 58 31.04 8.51 -9.10
C PRO A 58 29.85 8.37 -10.07
N THR A 59 29.55 7.15 -10.50
CA THR A 59 28.48 6.79 -11.44
C THR A 59 27.07 7.01 -10.92
N ASP A 60 26.84 7.10 -9.61
CA ASP A 60 25.49 7.32 -9.08
C ASP A 60 25.05 8.79 -9.13
N GLN A 61 26.01 9.71 -9.18
CA GLN A 61 25.72 11.14 -9.26
C GLN A 61 25.26 11.56 -10.66
N ASP A 62 25.59 10.81 -11.70
CA ASP A 62 25.27 11.19 -13.08
C ASP A 62 23.98 10.54 -13.62
N ARG A 63 23.39 9.58 -12.90
CA ARG A 63 22.14 8.93 -13.35
C ARG A 63 20.96 9.90 -13.25
N ALA A 64 20.46 10.32 -14.41
CA ALA A 64 19.24 11.11 -14.50
C ALA A 64 18.02 10.25 -14.11
N VAL A 65 17.12 10.81 -13.30
CA VAL A 65 15.82 10.20 -13.01
C VAL A 65 14.79 10.83 -13.97
N PRO A 66 14.20 10.05 -14.87
CA PRO A 66 13.27 10.57 -15.87
C PRO A 66 11.98 11.05 -15.20
N SER A 67 11.39 12.13 -15.74
CA SER A 67 10.11 12.65 -15.25
C SER A 67 8.98 11.63 -15.42
N LEU A 68 8.06 11.60 -14.45
CA LEU A 68 6.81 10.83 -14.51
C LEU A 68 5.66 11.60 -15.17
N ILE A 69 5.83 12.90 -15.40
CA ILE A 69 4.77 13.76 -15.92
C ILE A 69 4.67 13.56 -17.42
N GLU A 70 3.70 12.75 -17.85
CA GLU A 70 3.30 12.60 -19.24
C GLU A 70 1.96 13.30 -19.46
N ARG A 71 1.82 14.01 -20.58
CA ARG A 71 0.56 14.66 -20.96
C ARG A 71 -0.09 13.92 -22.14
N ASP A 72 -1.40 13.77 -22.09
CA ASP A 72 -2.20 13.24 -23.19
C ASP A 72 -2.42 14.29 -24.29
N SER A 73 -3.15 13.92 -25.35
CA SER A 73 -3.46 14.82 -26.47
C SER A 73 -4.33 16.02 -26.08
N ALA A 74 -4.97 16.00 -24.91
CA ALA A 74 -5.73 17.11 -24.35
C ALA A 74 -4.87 17.99 -23.42
N GLY A 75 -3.58 17.68 -23.28
CA GLY A 75 -2.66 18.39 -22.38
C GLY A 75 -2.82 18.01 -20.90
N ARG A 76 -3.63 17.00 -20.58
CA ARG A 76 -3.85 16.52 -19.21
C ARG A 76 -2.79 15.50 -18.81
N ILE A 77 -2.37 15.54 -17.56
CA ILE A 77 -1.45 14.57 -16.98
C ILE A 77 -2.10 13.20 -17.04
N ARG A 78 -1.43 12.26 -17.70
CA ARG A 78 -1.86 10.88 -17.82
C ARG A 78 -1.72 10.19 -16.45
N PRO A 79 -2.80 9.65 -15.87
CA PRO A 79 -2.71 8.92 -14.62
C PRO A 79 -1.82 7.68 -14.76
N LEU A 80 -0.93 7.46 -13.79
CA LEU A 80 -0.16 6.22 -13.71
C LEU A 80 -1.07 5.03 -13.38
N THR A 81 -0.88 3.93 -14.11
CA THR A 81 -1.58 2.66 -13.85
C THR A 81 -0.93 1.84 -12.74
N VAL A 82 0.31 2.16 -12.37
CA VAL A 82 1.10 1.50 -11.33
C VAL A 82 1.56 2.50 -10.27
N ALA A 83 2.21 2.01 -9.20
CA ALA A 83 2.85 2.87 -8.20
C ALA A 83 3.89 3.81 -8.85
N PRO A 84 3.99 5.08 -8.44
CA PRO A 84 5.01 6.01 -8.95
C PRO A 84 6.43 5.46 -8.85
N GLU A 85 6.73 4.73 -7.77
CA GLU A 85 8.00 4.06 -7.56
C GLU A 85 8.29 3.01 -8.64
N ASP A 86 7.33 2.14 -8.94
CA ASP A 86 7.47 1.12 -9.98
C ASP A 86 7.55 1.73 -11.37
N ALA A 87 6.78 2.80 -11.63
CA ALA A 87 6.86 3.54 -12.88
C ALA A 87 8.25 4.17 -13.10
N LEU A 88 8.88 4.69 -12.03
CA LEU A 88 10.26 5.21 -12.10
C LEU A 88 11.29 4.10 -12.29
N LEU A 89 11.19 3.02 -11.50
CA LEU A 89 12.11 1.89 -11.60
C LEU A 89 12.09 1.24 -12.99
N ALA A 90 10.95 1.27 -13.67
CA ALA A 90 10.84 0.79 -15.05
C ALA A 90 11.56 1.69 -16.08
N ARG A 91 11.88 2.94 -15.73
CA ARG A 91 12.54 3.92 -16.62
C ARG A 91 13.99 4.19 -16.25
N ILE A 92 14.44 3.79 -15.07
CA ILE A 92 15.81 3.97 -14.59
C ILE A 92 16.68 2.81 -15.09
N GLU A 93 17.87 3.13 -15.60
CA GLU A 93 18.87 2.13 -15.95
C GLU A 93 19.54 1.57 -14.68
N LEU A 94 19.22 0.31 -14.39
CA LEU A 94 19.82 -0.46 -13.31
C LEU A 94 20.85 -1.45 -13.89
N ASN A 95 22.00 -1.58 -13.23
CA ASN A 95 22.98 -2.62 -13.59
C ASN A 95 22.49 -4.02 -13.16
N ASP A 96 23.20 -5.08 -13.54
CA ASP A 96 22.78 -6.47 -13.24
C ASP A 96 22.63 -6.77 -11.74
N ASP A 97 23.53 -6.25 -10.91
CA ASP A 97 23.47 -6.42 -9.45
C ASP A 97 22.27 -5.72 -8.84
N GLU A 98 22.01 -4.47 -9.25
CA GLU A 98 20.84 -3.69 -8.83
C GLU A 98 19.53 -4.36 -9.30
N ARG A 99 19.48 -4.89 -10.52
CA ARG A 99 18.32 -5.63 -11.04
C ARG A 99 18.07 -6.89 -10.21
N ALA A 100 19.11 -7.65 -9.87
CA ALA A 100 18.98 -8.84 -9.04
C ALA A 100 18.49 -8.49 -7.63
N LYS A 101 19.05 -7.44 -7.00
CA LYS A 101 18.61 -6.93 -5.70
C LYS A 101 17.16 -6.45 -5.74
N LEU A 102 16.77 -5.72 -6.79
CA LEU A 102 15.40 -5.24 -6.97
C LEU A 102 14.41 -6.41 -7.13
N ALA A 103 14.76 -7.43 -7.92
CA ALA A 103 13.93 -8.62 -8.09
C ALA A 103 13.71 -9.33 -6.74
N ALA A 104 14.79 -9.59 -6.01
CA ALA A 104 14.71 -10.22 -4.69
C ALA A 104 13.92 -9.37 -3.67
N TRP A 105 14.06 -8.03 -3.72
CA TRP A 105 13.27 -7.13 -2.89
C TRP A 105 11.78 -7.19 -3.26
N ARG A 106 11.44 -7.18 -4.55
CA ARG A 106 10.04 -7.29 -5.02
C ARG A 106 9.38 -8.59 -4.58
N GLU A 107 10.10 -9.70 -4.61
CA GLU A 107 9.59 -10.99 -4.11
C GLU A 107 9.29 -10.95 -2.61
N ARG A 108 10.23 -10.45 -1.80
CA ARG A 108 10.03 -10.27 -0.35
C ARG A 108 8.86 -9.34 -0.05
N ARG A 109 8.78 -8.24 -0.80
CA ARG A 109 7.74 -7.22 -0.67
C ARG A 109 6.36 -7.80 -1.00
N MET A 110 6.24 -8.55 -2.09
CA MET A 110 5.01 -9.26 -2.44
C MET A 110 4.63 -10.29 -1.35
N ALA A 111 5.58 -11.03 -0.79
CA ALA A 111 5.31 -11.95 0.31
C ALA A 111 4.84 -11.22 1.59
N GLU A 112 5.38 -10.03 1.89
CA GLU A 112 4.89 -9.16 2.97
C GLU A 112 3.45 -8.71 2.72
N ALA A 113 3.15 -8.23 1.51
CA ALA A 113 1.81 -7.83 1.12
C ALA A 113 0.81 -9.00 1.19
N GLN A 114 1.22 -10.20 0.76
CA GLN A 114 0.39 -11.42 0.84
C GLN A 114 0.09 -11.79 2.30
N ARG A 115 1.09 -11.72 3.19
CA ARG A 115 0.88 -11.95 4.63
C ARG A 115 -0.08 -10.91 5.23
N LEU A 116 0.08 -9.64 4.88
CA LEU A 116 -0.82 -8.57 5.33
C LEU A 116 -2.26 -8.84 4.87
N VAL A 117 -2.46 -9.19 3.60
CA VAL A 117 -3.79 -9.51 3.03
C VAL A 117 -4.43 -10.68 3.77
N ILE A 118 -3.69 -11.75 4.04
CA ILE A 118 -4.22 -12.91 4.77
C ILE A 118 -4.62 -12.52 6.20
N GLN A 119 -3.79 -11.73 6.89
CA GLN A 119 -4.02 -11.30 8.26
C GLN A 119 -5.20 -10.31 8.37
N ARG A 120 -5.39 -9.47 7.36
CA ARG A 120 -6.38 -8.37 7.33
C ARG A 120 -7.41 -8.55 6.22
N LEU A 121 -7.77 -9.78 5.88
CA LEU A 121 -8.59 -10.09 4.71
C LEU A 121 -9.95 -9.37 4.74
N ASP A 122 -10.60 -9.31 5.89
CA ASP A 122 -11.84 -8.56 6.13
C ASP A 122 -11.70 -7.08 5.76
N VAL A 123 -10.60 -6.45 6.17
CA VAL A 123 -10.31 -5.04 5.86
C VAL A 123 -10.06 -4.86 4.36
N VAL A 124 -9.32 -5.77 3.73
CA VAL A 124 -9.07 -5.74 2.27
C VAL A 124 -10.38 -5.89 1.49
N LEU A 125 -11.26 -6.81 1.89
CA LEU A 125 -12.56 -7.00 1.24
C LEU A 125 -13.48 -5.80 1.44
N ALA A 126 -13.52 -5.23 2.66
CA ALA A 126 -14.24 -3.98 2.91
C ALA A 126 -13.72 -2.84 2.03
N ALA A 127 -12.39 -2.72 1.87
CA ALA A 127 -11.77 -1.73 1.02
C ALA A 127 -12.19 -1.89 -0.45
N ARG A 128 -12.25 -3.14 -0.94
CA ARG A 128 -12.66 -3.46 -2.31
C ARG A 128 -14.12 -3.10 -2.55
N GLY A 129 -15.00 -3.34 -1.58
CA GLY A 129 -16.40 -2.91 -1.62
C GLY A 129 -16.53 -1.38 -1.67
N MET A 130 -15.72 -0.65 -0.91
CA MET A 130 -15.72 0.82 -0.92
C MET A 130 -15.23 1.43 -2.24
N LEU A 131 -14.25 0.82 -2.93
CA LEU A 131 -13.86 1.30 -4.27
C LEU A 131 -14.96 1.10 -5.32
N ALA A 132 -15.75 0.05 -5.19
CA ALA A 132 -16.88 -0.20 -6.10
C ALA A 132 -18.00 0.84 -5.92
N ASP A 133 -18.15 1.39 -4.72
CA ASP A 133 -19.11 2.43 -4.39
C ASP A 133 -18.41 3.77 -4.08
N SER A 134 -18.07 4.51 -5.15
CA SER A 134 -17.37 5.80 -5.02
C SER A 134 -18.12 6.84 -4.16
N SER A 135 -19.43 6.67 -3.95
CA SER A 135 -20.20 7.58 -3.09
C SER A 135 -19.78 7.46 -1.62
N GLN A 136 -19.35 6.27 -1.17
CA GLN A 136 -18.87 6.03 0.19
C GLN A 136 -17.54 6.72 0.50
N VAL A 137 -16.80 7.19 -0.51
CA VAL A 137 -15.56 7.94 -0.28
C VAL A 137 -15.84 9.44 -0.07
N THR A 138 -17.07 9.89 -0.34
CA THR A 138 -17.40 11.33 -0.41
C THR A 138 -18.10 11.91 0.84
N ASP A 139 -18.71 11.06 1.68
CA ASP A 139 -19.32 11.43 2.96
C ASP A 139 -18.26 11.53 4.09
N PRO A 140 -18.33 12.53 5.00
CA PRO A 140 -17.58 12.52 6.27
C PRO A 140 -17.45 11.16 6.98
N SER A 141 -18.52 10.37 7.07
CA SER A 141 -18.47 9.02 7.68
C SER A 141 -17.57 8.08 6.88
N GLY A 142 -17.67 8.17 5.56
CA GLY A 142 -16.82 7.53 4.57
C GLY A 142 -15.35 7.86 4.71
N MET A 143 -15.01 9.14 4.91
CA MET A 143 -13.63 9.58 5.09
C MET A 143 -12.97 8.99 6.34
N ALA A 144 -13.71 8.87 7.45
CA ALA A 144 -13.21 8.22 8.66
C ALA A 144 -12.87 6.74 8.39
N ARG A 145 -13.76 6.04 7.67
CA ARG A 145 -13.55 4.64 7.28
C ARG A 145 -12.41 4.47 6.28
N VAL A 146 -12.28 5.37 5.31
CA VAL A 146 -11.12 5.43 4.39
C VAL A 146 -9.83 5.53 5.19
N LYS A 147 -9.75 6.44 6.16
CA LYS A 147 -8.56 6.60 7.00
C LYS A 147 -8.25 5.32 7.80
N GLU A 148 -9.26 4.72 8.42
CA GLU A 148 -9.12 3.48 9.19
C GLU A 148 -8.57 2.34 8.33
N ILE A 149 -9.20 2.09 7.18
CA ILE A 149 -8.78 1.06 6.22
C ILE A 149 -7.38 1.35 5.69
N SER A 150 -7.12 2.58 5.22
CA SER A 150 -5.81 2.95 4.71
C SER A 150 -4.72 2.72 5.75
N THR A 151 -4.99 3.04 7.03
CA THR A 151 -4.04 2.84 8.14
C THR A 151 -3.80 1.36 8.43
N ALA A 152 -4.85 0.54 8.37
CA ALA A 152 -4.77 -0.90 8.60
C ALA A 152 -4.06 -1.66 7.47
N LEU A 153 -4.00 -1.08 6.27
CA LEU A 153 -3.39 -1.66 5.07
C LEU A 153 -2.03 -1.04 4.72
N VAL A 154 -1.45 -0.21 5.60
CA VAL A 154 -0.14 0.41 5.35
C VAL A 154 0.96 -0.65 5.38
N LEU A 155 1.68 -0.75 4.26
CA LEU A 155 2.99 -1.37 4.19
C LEU A 155 4.08 -0.31 4.34
N PRO A 156 5.31 -0.67 4.76
CA PRO A 156 6.45 0.26 4.78
C PRO A 156 6.63 0.94 3.42
N ARG A 157 7.05 2.22 3.38
CA ARG A 157 7.24 2.94 2.10
C ARG A 157 8.32 2.25 1.26
N ALA A 158 8.02 1.99 -0.01
CA ALA A 158 8.87 1.21 -0.90
C ALA A 158 10.29 1.79 -1.06
N LEU A 159 10.43 3.10 -1.28
CA LEU A 159 11.76 3.75 -1.40
C LEU A 159 12.58 3.66 -0.11
N GLU A 160 11.93 3.68 1.05
CA GLU A 160 12.62 3.58 2.33
C GLU A 160 13.14 2.17 2.57
N SER A 161 12.32 1.14 2.32
CA SER A 161 12.75 -0.26 2.47
C SER A 161 13.83 -0.63 1.45
N MET A 162 13.68 -0.21 0.19
CA MET A 162 14.71 -0.41 -0.84
C MET A 162 16.05 0.21 -0.46
N SER A 163 16.05 1.43 0.09
CA SER A 163 17.29 2.09 0.54
C SER A 163 17.90 1.40 1.75
N ARG A 164 17.07 0.93 2.69
CA ARG A 164 17.53 0.19 3.88
C ARG A 164 18.17 -1.14 3.51
N GLU A 165 17.65 -1.81 2.48
CA GLU A 165 18.14 -3.10 1.98
C GLU A 165 19.26 -2.96 0.94
N GLY A 166 19.72 -1.74 0.65
CA GLY A 166 20.82 -1.48 -0.29
C GLY A 166 20.46 -1.73 -1.75
N VAL A 167 19.16 -1.76 -2.08
CA VAL A 167 18.66 -1.82 -3.48
C VAL A 167 18.87 -0.48 -4.17
N LEU A 168 18.67 0.63 -3.44
CA LEU A 168 18.86 1.99 -3.93
C LEU A 168 19.92 2.71 -3.12
N SER A 169 20.82 3.41 -3.80
CA SER A 169 21.73 4.34 -3.13
C SER A 169 20.94 5.54 -2.55
N PRO A 170 21.44 6.20 -1.49
CA PRO A 170 20.76 7.35 -0.91
C PRO A 170 20.53 8.50 -1.89
N VAL A 171 21.46 8.69 -2.83
CA VAL A 171 21.37 9.72 -3.88
C VAL A 171 20.23 9.40 -4.85
N LEU A 172 20.19 8.17 -5.38
CA LEU A 172 19.14 7.74 -6.29
C LEU A 172 17.76 7.78 -5.63
N ARG A 173 17.66 7.32 -4.37
CA ARG A 173 16.44 7.44 -3.56
C ARG A 173 15.96 8.90 -3.47
N SER A 174 16.85 9.83 -3.12
CA SER A 174 16.48 11.25 -2.96
C SER A 174 15.93 11.84 -4.26
N ARG A 175 16.53 11.49 -5.40
CA ARG A 175 16.05 11.91 -6.72
C ARG A 175 14.69 11.30 -7.06
N MET A 176 14.50 10.01 -6.81
CA MET A 176 13.19 9.35 -6.99
C MET A 176 12.11 10.00 -6.13
N GLU A 177 12.39 10.28 -4.85
CA GLU A 177 11.45 10.99 -3.96
C GLU A 177 11.11 12.39 -4.50
N GLN A 178 12.08 13.11 -5.06
CA GLN A 178 11.83 14.39 -5.70
C GLN A 178 10.90 14.26 -6.92
N THR A 179 11.20 13.34 -7.85
CA THR A 179 10.38 13.14 -9.05
C THR A 179 8.95 12.69 -8.73
N ILE A 180 8.78 11.84 -7.71
CA ILE A 180 7.44 11.44 -7.24
C ILE A 180 6.68 12.65 -6.69
N ARG A 181 7.33 13.49 -5.85
CA ARG A 181 6.71 14.72 -5.34
C ARG A 181 6.31 15.67 -6.45
N GLU A 182 7.15 15.84 -7.47
CA GLU A 182 6.85 16.69 -8.64
C GLU A 182 5.62 16.16 -9.40
N TYR A 183 5.54 14.85 -9.61
CA TYR A 183 4.35 14.22 -10.21
C TYR A 183 3.10 14.43 -9.36
N GLU A 184 3.14 14.11 -8.05
CA GLU A 184 1.99 14.26 -7.15
C GLU A 184 1.50 15.71 -7.10
N GLN A 185 2.41 16.68 -7.06
CA GLN A 185 2.09 18.10 -7.12
C GLN A 185 1.44 18.48 -8.46
N ALA A 186 1.99 18.02 -9.58
CA ALA A 186 1.45 18.33 -10.90
C ALA A 186 0.03 17.77 -11.06
N VAL A 187 -0.22 16.53 -10.63
CA VAL A 187 -1.56 15.93 -10.69
C VAL A 187 -2.51 16.70 -9.76
N MET A 188 -2.10 17.04 -8.54
CA MET A 188 -2.90 17.82 -7.60
C MET A 188 -3.26 19.21 -8.13
N GLN A 189 -2.32 19.89 -8.79
CA GLN A 189 -2.56 21.17 -9.46
C GLN A 189 -3.60 21.03 -10.57
N GLN A 190 -3.53 19.96 -11.36
CA GLN A 190 -4.52 19.68 -12.40
C GLN A 190 -5.92 19.47 -11.82
N ASP A 191 -6.08 18.67 -10.77
CA ASP A 191 -7.42 18.47 -10.20
C ASP A 191 -7.96 19.74 -9.56
N THR A 192 -7.09 20.52 -8.90
CA THR A 192 -7.48 21.80 -8.31
C THR A 192 -7.97 22.74 -9.40
N ALA A 193 -7.32 22.74 -10.58
CA ALA A 193 -7.78 23.50 -11.74
C ALA A 193 -9.12 22.98 -12.30
N ASP A 194 -9.32 21.66 -12.35
CA ASP A 194 -10.57 21.05 -12.85
C ASP A 194 -11.77 21.30 -11.90
N VAL A 195 -11.51 21.40 -10.59
CA VAL A 195 -12.55 21.53 -9.54
C VAL A 195 -12.81 22.97 -9.12
N GLY A 196 -11.84 23.86 -9.31
CA GLY A 196 -11.87 25.25 -8.82
C GLY A 196 -11.61 25.35 -7.31
N GLU A 197 -12.13 26.41 -6.68
CA GLU A 197 -11.90 26.72 -5.26
C GLU A 197 -12.73 25.86 -4.28
N ASN A 198 -13.38 24.79 -4.74
CA ASN A 198 -14.21 23.94 -3.88
C ASN A 198 -13.35 23.03 -2.99
N VAL A 199 -13.02 23.53 -1.80
CA VAL A 199 -12.20 22.84 -0.78
C VAL A 199 -12.72 21.43 -0.47
N SER A 200 -14.03 21.24 -0.34
CA SER A 200 -14.61 19.91 -0.05
C SER A 200 -14.31 18.89 -1.14
N ARG A 201 -14.40 19.30 -2.42
CA ARG A 201 -14.05 18.42 -3.55
C ARG A 201 -12.54 18.14 -3.63
N ILE A 202 -11.70 19.12 -3.32
CA ILE A 202 -10.24 18.92 -3.23
C ILE A 202 -9.92 17.87 -2.15
N ILE A 203 -10.53 17.97 -0.96
CA ILE A 203 -10.36 17.00 0.12
C ILE A 203 -10.81 15.60 -0.31
N GLN A 204 -11.95 15.48 -1.00
CA GLN A 204 -12.44 14.19 -1.52
C GLN A 204 -11.45 13.56 -2.52
N ILE A 205 -10.85 14.36 -3.41
CA ILE A 205 -9.85 13.88 -4.37
C ILE A 205 -8.60 13.38 -3.66
N VAL A 206 -8.11 14.13 -2.67
CA VAL A 206 -6.95 13.71 -1.85
C VAL A 206 -7.25 12.43 -1.09
N ALA A 207 -8.43 12.34 -0.46
CA ALA A 207 -8.84 11.16 0.29
C ALA A 207 -8.92 9.92 -0.62
N ARG A 208 -9.57 10.06 -1.79
CA ARG A 208 -9.67 8.99 -2.80
C ARG A 208 -8.29 8.54 -3.26
N ARG A 209 -7.37 9.45 -3.56
CA ARG A 209 -6.01 9.09 -3.98
C ARG A 209 -5.22 8.39 -2.90
N SER A 210 -5.31 8.89 -1.68
CA SER A 210 -4.66 8.26 -0.53
C SER A 210 -5.18 6.83 -0.35
N PHE A 211 -6.49 6.63 -0.50
CA PHE A 211 -7.12 5.31 -0.46
C PHE A 211 -6.69 4.40 -1.60
N GLU A 212 -6.72 4.88 -2.85
CA GLU A 212 -6.26 4.13 -4.02
C GLU A 212 -4.78 3.74 -3.89
N SER A 213 -3.94 4.64 -3.37
CA SER A 213 -2.53 4.38 -3.11
C SER A 213 -2.32 3.30 -2.04
N ALA A 214 -3.02 3.42 -0.89
CA ALA A 214 -2.91 2.47 0.22
C ALA A 214 -3.43 1.07 -0.12
N THR A 215 -4.42 0.98 -1.02
CA THR A 215 -5.09 -0.29 -1.36
C THR A 215 -4.52 -0.99 -2.59
N ARG A 216 -3.78 -0.28 -3.44
CA ARG A 216 -3.23 -0.82 -4.70
C ARG A 216 -2.40 -2.09 -4.50
N GLU A 217 -1.43 -2.04 -3.60
CA GLU A 217 -0.53 -3.17 -3.35
C GLU A 217 -1.24 -4.35 -2.65
N PRO A 218 -2.06 -4.14 -1.59
CA PRO A 218 -2.91 -5.19 -1.04
C PRO A 218 -3.85 -5.84 -2.06
N PHE A 219 -4.45 -5.08 -2.99
CA PHE A 219 -5.31 -5.66 -4.02
C PHE A 219 -4.53 -6.48 -5.04
N ALA A 220 -3.38 -6.00 -5.48
CA ALA A 220 -2.50 -6.77 -6.35
C ALA A 220 -2.06 -8.09 -5.68
N ALA A 221 -1.74 -8.05 -4.38
CA ALA A 221 -1.39 -9.22 -3.60
C ALA A 221 -2.57 -10.20 -3.42
N LEU A 222 -3.78 -9.70 -3.14
CA LEU A 222 -4.98 -10.53 -3.09
C LEU A 222 -5.25 -11.21 -4.44
N ASP A 223 -5.21 -10.46 -5.53
CA ASP A 223 -5.43 -11.02 -6.87
C ASP A 223 -4.36 -12.07 -7.21
N ALA A 224 -3.09 -11.84 -6.86
CA ALA A 224 -2.02 -12.82 -7.02
C ALA A 224 -2.26 -14.10 -6.18
N LEU A 225 -2.74 -13.97 -4.95
CA LEU A 225 -3.10 -15.13 -4.12
C LEU A 225 -4.29 -15.91 -4.70
N VAL A 226 -5.30 -15.22 -5.23
CA VAL A 226 -6.43 -15.88 -5.90
C VAL A 226 -5.96 -16.61 -7.16
N VAL A 227 -5.04 -16.04 -7.93
CA VAL A 227 -4.43 -16.72 -9.09
C VAL A 227 -3.65 -17.97 -8.66
N LYS A 228 -2.88 -17.90 -7.56
CA LYS A 228 -2.18 -19.07 -6.99
C LYS A 228 -3.18 -20.14 -6.54
N ALA A 229 -4.17 -19.75 -5.73
CA ALA A 229 -5.21 -20.66 -5.24
C ALA A 229 -6.00 -21.32 -6.38
N ALA A 230 -6.23 -20.60 -7.48
CA ALA A 230 -6.93 -21.13 -8.64
C ALA A 230 -6.20 -22.32 -9.28
N LYS A 231 -4.85 -22.31 -9.31
CA LYS A 231 -4.05 -23.41 -9.86
C LYS A 231 -4.34 -24.72 -9.12
N ASP A 232 -4.41 -24.66 -7.80
CA ASP A 232 -4.53 -25.84 -6.93
C ASP A 232 -5.93 -26.04 -6.35
N ILE A 233 -6.94 -25.33 -6.86
CA ILE A 233 -8.28 -25.25 -6.24
C ILE A 233 -8.97 -26.60 -6.07
N GLU A 234 -8.72 -27.56 -6.97
CA GLU A 234 -9.31 -28.90 -6.90
C GLU A 234 -8.76 -29.70 -5.71
N THR A 235 -7.48 -29.49 -5.37
CA THR A 235 -6.82 -30.07 -4.20
C THR A 235 -7.17 -29.30 -2.93
N LEU A 236 -7.00 -27.98 -2.96
CA LEU A 236 -7.19 -27.11 -1.80
C LEU A 236 -8.65 -27.09 -1.35
N GLY A 237 -9.61 -27.02 -2.28
CA GLY A 237 -11.03 -26.93 -1.96
C GLY A 237 -11.56 -28.15 -1.20
N GLY A 238 -10.96 -29.34 -1.41
CA GLY A 238 -11.30 -30.55 -0.64
C GLY A 238 -10.95 -30.45 0.85
N SER A 239 -9.93 -29.66 1.20
CA SER A 239 -9.50 -29.46 2.59
C SER A 239 -10.22 -28.34 3.35
N LEU A 240 -11.07 -27.55 2.69
CA LEU A 240 -11.71 -26.38 3.29
C LEU A 240 -12.91 -26.71 4.20
N GLY A 241 -13.30 -27.99 4.31
CA GLY A 241 -14.47 -28.39 5.09
C GLY A 241 -15.76 -27.73 4.59
N LEU A 242 -15.95 -27.66 3.27
CA LEU A 242 -17.09 -26.99 2.65
C LEU A 242 -18.40 -27.73 2.97
N ASP A 243 -19.42 -26.98 3.34
CA ASP A 243 -20.78 -27.44 3.57
C ASP A 243 -21.81 -26.58 2.82
N GLY A 244 -23.09 -26.96 2.89
CA GLY A 244 -24.22 -26.18 2.38
C GLY A 244 -24.05 -25.65 0.96
N ASP A 245 -24.20 -24.33 0.80
CA ASP A 245 -24.10 -23.63 -0.48
C ASP A 245 -22.68 -23.64 -1.05
N ALA A 246 -21.66 -23.52 -0.19
CA ALA A 246 -20.26 -23.53 -0.60
C ALA A 246 -19.86 -24.89 -1.21
N ALA A 247 -20.31 -26.00 -0.62
CA ALA A 247 -20.08 -27.34 -1.16
C ALA A 247 -20.74 -27.53 -2.54
N ARG A 248 -21.97 -27.01 -2.72
CA ARG A 248 -22.68 -27.04 -4.00
C ARG A 248 -21.98 -26.20 -5.06
N ALA A 249 -21.55 -24.99 -4.72
CA ALA A 249 -20.80 -24.10 -5.60
C ALA A 249 -19.47 -24.73 -6.02
N PHE A 250 -18.75 -25.37 -5.09
CA PHE A 250 -17.50 -26.06 -5.39
C PHE A 250 -17.71 -27.27 -6.33
N ALA A 251 -18.78 -28.05 -6.13
CA ALA A 251 -19.13 -29.14 -7.03
C ALA A 251 -19.48 -28.64 -8.45
N ALA A 252 -20.12 -27.47 -8.57
CA ALA A 252 -20.34 -26.83 -9.86
C ALA A 252 -19.02 -26.38 -10.51
N LEU A 253 -18.17 -25.67 -9.75
CA LEU A 253 -16.85 -25.24 -10.20
C LEU A 253 -16.00 -26.41 -10.72
N ARG A 254 -15.95 -27.54 -10.00
CA ARG A 254 -15.21 -28.72 -10.43
C ARG A 254 -15.71 -29.28 -11.76
N ARG A 255 -17.01 -29.31 -11.99
CA ARG A 255 -17.59 -29.75 -13.27
C ARG A 255 -17.20 -28.80 -14.41
N GLU A 256 -17.20 -27.49 -14.17
CA GLU A 256 -16.78 -26.50 -15.16
C GLU A 256 -15.28 -26.55 -15.46
N LEU A 257 -14.44 -26.79 -14.46
CA LEU A 257 -13.00 -26.97 -14.63
C LEU A 257 -12.66 -28.25 -15.39
N ALA A 258 -13.41 -29.33 -15.17
CA ALA A 258 -13.26 -30.60 -15.87
C ALA A 258 -13.82 -30.58 -17.31
N ALA A 259 -14.66 -29.60 -17.66
CA ALA A 259 -15.18 -29.47 -19.01
C ALA A 259 -14.05 -29.21 -20.01
N PRO A 260 -14.02 -29.91 -21.15
CA PRO A 260 -13.00 -29.69 -22.16
C PRO A 260 -13.06 -28.25 -22.65
N ALA A 261 -11.91 -27.57 -22.64
CA ALA A 261 -11.77 -26.21 -23.10
C ALA A 261 -10.69 -26.17 -24.18
N ALA A 262 -10.99 -25.47 -25.27
CA ALA A 262 -10.00 -25.14 -26.29
C ALA A 262 -9.20 -23.92 -25.83
N GLY A 263 -7.91 -23.91 -26.13
CA GLY A 263 -7.03 -22.78 -25.91
C GLY A 263 -5.61 -23.21 -25.58
N ASP A 264 -4.70 -22.24 -25.63
CA ASP A 264 -3.35 -22.44 -25.11
C ASP A 264 -3.34 -22.45 -23.56
N GLU A 265 -2.19 -22.77 -22.98
CA GLU A 265 -2.01 -22.85 -21.52
C GLU A 265 -2.40 -21.53 -20.82
N ALA A 266 -2.10 -20.38 -21.42
CA ALA A 266 -2.42 -19.08 -20.84
C ALA A 266 -3.93 -18.81 -20.83
N GLN A 267 -4.64 -19.16 -21.92
CA GLN A 267 -6.10 -19.08 -22.02
C GLN A 267 -6.79 -20.01 -21.01
N LEU A 268 -6.27 -21.22 -20.84
CA LEU A 268 -6.78 -22.18 -19.85
C LEU A 268 -6.55 -21.69 -18.40
N ALA A 269 -5.37 -21.12 -18.11
CA ALA A 269 -5.08 -20.52 -16.82
C ALA A 269 -5.99 -19.31 -16.53
N ALA A 270 -6.19 -18.44 -17.52
CA ALA A 270 -7.09 -17.29 -17.39
C ALA A 270 -8.53 -17.72 -17.16
N ARG A 271 -9.02 -18.74 -17.88
CA ARG A 271 -10.34 -19.34 -17.67
C ARG A 271 -10.48 -19.87 -16.24
N ARG A 272 -9.49 -20.61 -15.74
CA ARG A 272 -9.49 -21.16 -14.38
C ARG A 272 -9.59 -20.05 -13.33
N VAL A 273 -8.81 -18.97 -13.47
CA VAL A 273 -8.90 -17.80 -12.58
C VAL A 273 -10.29 -17.15 -12.65
N ALA A 274 -10.86 -17.00 -13.86
CA ALA A 274 -12.17 -16.42 -14.06
C ALA A 274 -13.29 -17.23 -13.39
N LEU A 275 -13.19 -18.56 -13.36
CA LEU A 275 -14.14 -19.45 -12.69
C LEU A 275 -13.96 -19.48 -11.17
N VAL A 276 -12.72 -19.48 -10.68
CA VAL A 276 -12.41 -19.55 -9.25
C VAL A 276 -12.75 -18.24 -8.53
N ARG A 277 -12.63 -17.11 -9.21
CA ARG A 277 -12.82 -15.79 -8.60
C ARG A 277 -14.24 -15.59 -8.02
N PRO A 278 -15.35 -15.84 -8.74
CA PRO A 278 -16.70 -15.78 -8.16
C PRO A 278 -16.90 -16.78 -7.01
N PHE A 279 -16.41 -18.01 -7.16
CA PHE A 279 -16.46 -18.99 -6.07
C PHE A 279 -15.78 -18.48 -4.80
N PHE A 280 -14.60 -17.87 -4.94
CA PHE A 280 -13.87 -17.28 -3.82
C PHE A 280 -14.65 -16.16 -3.13
N PHE A 281 -15.13 -15.16 -3.89
CA PHE A 281 -15.75 -13.98 -3.31
C PHE A 281 -17.20 -14.18 -2.87
N ASP A 282 -17.95 -15.02 -3.58
CA ASP A 282 -19.41 -15.10 -3.43
C ASP A 282 -19.87 -16.35 -2.67
N SER A 283 -19.06 -17.43 -2.66
CA SER A 283 -19.47 -18.71 -2.08
C SER A 283 -18.74 -19.11 -0.80
N LEU A 284 -17.53 -18.60 -0.58
CA LEU A 284 -16.74 -18.93 0.61
C LEU A 284 -17.01 -17.95 1.76
N SER A 285 -17.09 -18.48 2.98
CA SER A 285 -17.05 -17.65 4.18
C SER A 285 -15.67 -16.99 4.35
N LEU A 286 -15.59 -15.92 5.14
CA LEU A 286 -14.30 -15.24 5.39
C LEU A 286 -13.21 -16.18 5.92
N ASP A 287 -13.57 -17.13 6.79
CA ASP A 287 -12.61 -18.09 7.34
C ASP A 287 -12.16 -19.11 6.29
N GLN A 288 -13.06 -19.57 5.42
CA GLN A 288 -12.73 -20.43 4.29
C GLN A 288 -11.87 -19.70 3.24
N GLN A 289 -12.18 -18.44 2.94
CA GLN A 289 -11.35 -17.59 2.07
C GLN A 289 -9.94 -17.48 2.64
N ARG A 290 -9.81 -17.15 3.93
CA ARG A 290 -8.51 -17.03 4.59
C ARG A 290 -7.74 -18.36 4.61
N ALA A 291 -8.43 -19.48 4.87
CA ALA A 291 -7.83 -20.81 4.85
C ALA A 291 -7.32 -21.17 3.43
N LEU A 292 -8.10 -20.87 2.40
CA LEU A 292 -7.72 -21.10 1.00
C LEU A 292 -6.50 -20.25 0.62
N LEU A 293 -6.47 -18.96 0.96
CA LEU A 293 -5.33 -18.09 0.66
C LEU A 293 -4.06 -18.53 1.40
N ARG A 294 -4.16 -18.99 2.65
CA ARG A 294 -3.03 -19.55 3.41
C ARG A 294 -2.47 -20.78 2.74
N ALA A 295 -3.32 -21.72 2.34
CA ALA A 295 -2.88 -22.95 1.70
C ALA A 295 -2.25 -22.72 0.30
N ALA A 296 -2.51 -21.57 -0.32
CA ALA A 296 -1.91 -21.15 -1.59
C ALA A 296 -0.53 -20.49 -1.45
N VAL A 297 -0.06 -20.22 -0.22
CA VAL A 297 1.28 -19.68 0.04
C VAL A 297 2.15 -20.82 0.57
N PRO A 298 3.22 -21.22 -0.14
CA PRO A 298 4.17 -22.19 0.39
C PRO A 298 4.86 -21.62 1.64
N ASP A 299 5.00 -22.45 2.67
CA ASP A 299 5.75 -22.13 3.90
C ASP A 299 7.24 -21.87 3.61
#